data_AF-A0A1H5QC40-F1
#
_entry.id   AF-A0A1H5QC40-F1
#
_cell.length_a   1.000
_cell.length_b   1.000
_cell.length_c   1.000
_cell.angle_alpha   90.00
_cell.angle_beta   90.00
_cell.angle_gamma   90.00
#
_symmetry.space_group_name_H-M   'P 1'
#
loop_
_entity.id
_entity.type
_entity.pdbx_description
1 polymer ?
#
loop_
_entity_poly.entity_id
_entity_poly.type
_entity_poly.pdbx_seq_one_letter_code
_entity_poly.pdbx_strand_id
1 'polypeptide(L)'
;MTENRDAGASVRQFTAELVGAAMDGDYEDVADALGLLARAGSNRISGEIVAELAGRCASVVRARQPADPGAVFTVAVTDERARPVEVDRLPPGPLAALRALLADLGGDAESRDIQLELAARGEPDDVIGVVIHQLVWLVELSGSSAPTLPPLSCFAQ
;
A
#
# COMPACT_ATOMS: atom_id res chain seq x y z
N MET A 1 8.38 -6.96 28.84
CA MET A 1 7.18 -6.95 27.96
C MET A 1 6.93 -5.57 27.33
N THR A 2 7.97 -4.73 27.20
CA THR A 2 7.88 -3.32 26.80
C THR A 2 8.41 -3.06 25.38
N GLU A 3 9.43 -3.81 24.94
CA GLU A 3 10.06 -3.68 23.61
C GLU A 3 9.11 -3.81 22.42
N ASN A 4 8.11 -4.71 22.48
CA ASN A 4 7.19 -4.92 21.36
C ASN A 4 6.20 -3.76 21.14
N ARG A 5 5.93 -2.94 22.16
CA ARG A 5 5.05 -1.76 22.02
C ARG A 5 5.78 -0.58 21.40
N ASP A 6 7.06 -0.40 21.74
CA ASP A 6 7.88 0.70 21.22
C ASP A 6 8.21 0.50 19.74
N ALA A 7 8.51 -0.74 19.32
CA ALA A 7 8.75 -1.05 17.91
C ALA A 7 7.52 -0.76 17.03
N GLY A 8 6.32 -1.21 17.46
CA GLY A 8 5.09 -0.95 16.71
C GLY A 8 4.65 0.52 16.72
N ALA A 9 5.02 1.29 17.74
CA ALA A 9 4.81 2.74 17.75
C ALA A 9 5.77 3.45 16.78
N SER A 10 7.03 3.00 16.72
CA SER A 10 8.03 3.51 15.79
C SER A 10 7.68 3.23 14.33
N VAL A 11 7.16 2.04 14.01
CA VAL A 11 6.70 1.73 12.64
C VAL A 11 5.54 2.62 12.23
N ARG A 12 4.53 2.80 13.10
CA ARG A 12 3.41 3.70 12.80
C ARG A 12 3.83 5.14 12.59
N GLN A 13 4.76 5.62 13.40
CA GLN A 13 5.31 6.96 13.23
C GLN A 13 6.06 7.09 11.90
N PHE A 14 6.97 6.15 11.60
CA PHE A 14 7.70 6.12 10.34
C PHE A 14 6.77 6.08 9.13
N THR A 15 5.77 5.19 9.13
CA THR A 15 4.78 5.09 8.05
C THR A 15 3.99 6.40 7.92
N ALA A 16 3.64 7.05 9.03
CA ALA A 16 2.92 8.33 8.99
C ALA A 16 3.77 9.46 8.39
N GLU A 17 5.06 9.54 8.75
CA GLU A 17 6.01 10.51 8.20
C GLU A 17 6.22 10.27 6.69
N LEU A 18 6.44 9.02 6.28
CA LEU A 18 6.58 8.62 4.88
C LEU A 18 5.33 8.97 4.05
N VAL A 19 4.14 8.71 4.59
CA VAL A 19 2.87 9.10 3.95
C VAL A 19 2.74 10.62 3.87
N GLY A 20 3.11 11.36 4.92
CA GLY A 20 3.10 12.82 4.93
C GLY A 20 3.96 13.40 3.81
N ALA A 21 5.22 12.97 3.72
CA ALA A 21 6.13 13.39 2.66
C ALA A 21 5.57 13.08 1.26
N ALA A 22 5.02 11.88 1.05
CA ALA A 22 4.41 11.51 -0.23
C ALA A 22 3.20 12.38 -0.61
N MET A 23 2.37 12.76 0.38
CA MET A 23 1.21 13.63 0.17
C MET A 23 1.60 15.08 -0.11
N ASP A 24 2.68 15.56 0.52
CA ASP A 24 3.21 16.92 0.33
C ASP A 24 4.06 17.05 -0.95
N GLY A 25 4.36 15.93 -1.61
CA GLY A 25 5.21 15.88 -2.80
C GLY A 25 6.70 16.04 -2.50
N ASP A 26 7.11 15.80 -1.25
CA ASP A 26 8.50 15.84 -0.82
C ASP A 26 9.21 14.53 -1.19
N TYR A 27 9.59 14.42 -2.45
CA TYR A 27 10.18 13.19 -2.99
C TYR A 27 11.62 12.95 -2.49
N GLU A 28 12.30 13.98 -1.98
CA GLU A 28 13.62 13.83 -1.35
C GLU A 28 13.47 13.08 -0.01
N ASP A 29 12.54 13.52 0.83
CA ASP A 29 12.23 12.85 2.11
C ASP A 29 11.70 11.43 1.92
N VAL A 30 10.87 11.20 0.90
CA VAL A 30 10.42 9.86 0.52
C VAL A 30 11.61 8.97 0.13
N ALA A 31 12.51 9.46 -0.73
CA ALA A 31 13.66 8.70 -1.18
C ALA A 31 14.61 8.35 -0.01
N ASP A 32 14.85 9.28 0.90
CA ASP A 32 15.68 9.06 2.09
C ASP A 32 15.04 8.01 3.02
N ALA A 33 13.74 8.10 3.27
CA ALA A 33 13.01 7.13 4.09
C ALA A 33 13.03 5.72 3.47
N LEU A 34 12.83 5.59 2.15
CA LEU A 34 12.95 4.31 1.46
C LEU A 34 14.38 3.76 1.51
N GLY A 35 15.38 4.62 1.42
CA GLY A 35 16.79 4.26 1.59
C GLY A 35 17.10 3.72 3.00
N LEU A 36 16.49 4.30 4.03
CA LEU A 36 16.60 3.79 5.41
C LEU A 36 15.93 2.41 5.56
N LEU A 37 14.73 2.24 4.98
CA LEU A 37 14.01 0.97 5.00
C LEU A 37 14.81 -0.15 4.31
N ALA A 38 15.35 0.14 3.13
CA ALA A 38 16.19 -0.81 2.38
C ALA A 38 17.43 -1.24 3.18
N ARG A 39 18.11 -0.29 3.85
CA ARG A 39 19.30 -0.57 4.68
C ARG A 39 18.97 -1.32 5.96
N ALA A 40 17.77 -1.13 6.52
CA ALA A 40 17.34 -1.83 7.72
C ALA A 40 17.20 -3.35 7.47
N GLY A 41 16.82 -3.74 6.25
CA GLY A 41 16.81 -5.15 5.81
C GLY A 41 15.91 -6.06 6.65
N SER A 42 14.94 -5.50 7.37
CA SER A 42 14.08 -6.23 8.29
C SER A 42 12.75 -6.56 7.62
N ASN A 43 12.56 -7.83 7.28
CA ASN A 43 11.30 -8.33 6.69
C ASN A 43 10.10 -8.10 7.61
N ARG A 44 10.32 -8.15 8.93
CA ARG A 44 9.27 -7.87 9.91
C ARG A 44 8.81 -6.41 9.84
N ILE A 45 9.74 -5.46 9.90
CA ILE A 45 9.43 -4.02 9.85
C ILE A 45 8.77 -3.69 8.50
N SER A 46 9.32 -4.22 7.43
CA SER A 46 8.76 -4.12 6.08
C SER A 46 7.32 -4.60 5.99
N GLY A 47 7.03 -5.80 6.53
CA GLY A 47 5.67 -6.34 6.55
C GLY A 47 4.70 -5.50 7.38
N GLU A 48 5.16 -4.96 8.51
CA GLU A 48 4.34 -4.05 9.33
C GLU A 48 4.02 -2.73 8.58
N ILE A 49 4.97 -2.17 7.82
CA ILE A 49 4.75 -0.98 6.98
C ILE A 49 3.78 -1.28 5.83
N VAL A 50 3.97 -2.39 5.10
CA VAL A 50 3.09 -2.80 3.99
C VAL A 50 1.65 -3.00 4.49
N ALA A 51 1.48 -3.63 5.65
CA ALA A 51 0.17 -3.81 6.28
C ALA A 51 -0.49 -2.48 6.66
N GLU A 52 0.28 -1.55 7.23
CA GLU A 52 -0.25 -0.24 7.61
C GLU A 52 -0.65 0.60 6.39
N LEU A 53 0.15 0.60 5.33
CA LEU A 53 -0.18 1.30 4.08
C LEU A 53 -1.42 0.71 3.39
N ALA A 54 -1.57 -0.62 3.37
CA ALA A 54 -2.78 -1.27 2.86
C ALA A 54 -4.02 -0.85 3.65
N GLY A 55 -3.92 -0.83 4.98
CA GLY A 55 -4.99 -0.38 5.87
C GLY A 55 -5.37 1.08 5.64
N ARG A 56 -4.39 1.96 5.40
CA ARG A 56 -4.63 3.37 5.05
C ARG A 56 -5.37 3.50 3.73
N CYS A 57 -4.95 2.77 2.69
CA CYS A 57 -5.66 2.73 1.41
C CYS A 57 -7.12 2.29 1.58
N ALA A 58 -7.35 1.19 2.32
CA ALA A 58 -8.69 0.68 2.58
C ALA A 58 -9.55 1.68 3.37
N SER A 59 -8.97 2.37 4.34
CA SER A 59 -9.64 3.43 5.11
C SER A 59 -10.11 4.59 4.23
N VAL A 60 -9.24 5.07 3.33
CA VAL A 60 -9.59 6.13 2.36
C VAL A 60 -10.72 5.68 1.44
N VAL A 61 -10.65 4.45 0.92
CA VAL A 61 -11.70 3.89 0.06
C VAL A 61 -13.04 3.82 0.80
N ARG A 62 -13.07 3.26 2.02
CA ARG A 62 -14.32 3.18 2.81
C ARG A 62 -14.90 4.55 3.16
N ALA A 63 -14.04 5.54 3.42
CA ALA A 63 -14.48 6.90 3.70
C ALA A 63 -15.12 7.58 2.47
N ARG A 64 -14.60 7.31 1.27
CA ARG A 64 -15.10 7.86 0.00
C ARG A 64 -16.26 7.09 -0.59
N GLN A 65 -16.29 5.77 -0.40
CA GLN A 65 -17.29 4.84 -0.92
C GLN A 65 -17.82 3.96 0.23
N PRO A 66 -18.72 4.50 1.07
CA PRO A 66 -19.42 3.67 2.03
C PRO A 66 -20.18 2.57 1.28
N ALA A 67 -19.97 1.33 1.70
CA ALA A 67 -20.53 0.17 1.01
C ALA A 67 -21.31 -0.70 2.00
N ASP A 68 -22.42 -1.27 1.51
CA ASP A 68 -23.21 -2.22 2.28
C ASP A 68 -22.45 -3.55 2.46
N PRO A 69 -22.78 -4.34 3.50
CA PRO A 69 -22.26 -5.69 3.65
C PRO A 69 -22.50 -6.53 2.39
N GLY A 70 -21.45 -7.15 1.86
CA GLY A 70 -21.52 -7.96 0.64
C GLY A 70 -21.35 -7.19 -0.67
N ALA A 71 -21.02 -5.90 -0.61
CA ALA A 71 -20.65 -5.13 -1.80
C ALA A 71 -19.43 -5.74 -2.52
N VAL A 72 -19.44 -5.66 -3.85
CA VAL A 72 -18.34 -6.11 -4.69
C VAL A 72 -17.42 -4.93 -5.00
N PHE A 73 -16.15 -5.06 -4.63
CA PHE A 73 -15.10 -4.11 -4.98
C PHE A 73 -14.38 -4.57 -6.24
N THR A 74 -14.23 -3.64 -7.19
CA THR A 74 -13.41 -3.85 -8.39
C THR A 74 -12.39 -2.73 -8.47
N VAL A 75 -11.27 -3.02 -9.14
CA VAL A 75 -10.18 -2.06 -9.32
C VAL A 75 -9.80 -2.01 -10.79
N ALA A 76 -9.64 -0.80 -11.30
CA ALA A 76 -9.00 -0.55 -12.58
C ALA A 76 -7.54 -0.16 -12.33
N VAL A 77 -6.64 -0.73 -13.11
CA VAL A 77 -5.21 -0.42 -13.03
C VAL A 77 -4.76 0.15 -14.37
N THR A 78 -3.89 1.16 -14.33
CA THR A 78 -3.33 1.79 -15.52
C THR A 78 -1.81 1.94 -15.45
N ASP A 79 -1.14 1.92 -16.61
CA ASP A 79 0.29 2.21 -16.71
C ASP A 79 0.62 3.72 -16.65
N GLU A 80 1.89 4.07 -16.78
CA GLU A 80 2.38 5.45 -16.75
C GLU A 80 1.85 6.33 -17.91
N ARG A 81 1.23 5.71 -18.92
CA ARG A 81 0.59 6.38 -20.06
C ARG A 81 -0.94 6.39 -19.94
N ALA A 82 -1.47 6.10 -18.75
CA ALA A 82 -2.90 5.97 -18.45
C ALA A 82 -3.63 4.91 -19.31
N ARG A 83 -2.91 3.87 -19.77
CA ARG A 83 -3.51 2.77 -20.52
C ARG A 83 -3.96 1.67 -19.55
N PRO A 84 -5.14 1.06 -19.74
CA PRO A 84 -5.58 -0.06 -18.92
C PRO A 84 -4.58 -1.22 -18.93
N VAL A 85 -4.32 -1.78 -17.75
CA VAL A 85 -3.44 -2.92 -17.54
C VAL A 85 -4.23 -4.06 -16.91
N GLU A 86 -4.02 -5.28 -17.40
CA GLU A 86 -4.53 -6.48 -16.77
C GLU A 86 -3.87 -6.64 -15.39
N VAL A 87 -4.69 -6.80 -14.34
CA VAL A 87 -4.21 -6.89 -12.96
C VAL A 87 -3.14 -7.98 -12.78
N ASP A 88 -3.23 -9.09 -13.52
CA ASP A 88 -2.24 -10.18 -13.46
C ASP A 88 -0.86 -9.82 -14.05
N ARG A 89 -0.70 -8.62 -14.61
CA ARG A 89 0.59 -8.08 -15.06
C ARG A 89 1.29 -7.22 -14.01
N LEU A 90 0.67 -6.93 -12.87
CA LEU A 90 1.39 -6.30 -11.78
C LEU A 90 2.53 -7.22 -11.31
N PRO A 91 3.65 -6.65 -10.84
CA PRO A 91 4.67 -7.45 -10.19
C PRO A 91 4.08 -8.21 -8.98
N PRO A 92 4.64 -9.38 -8.60
CA PRO A 92 4.02 -10.26 -7.60
C PRO A 92 3.71 -9.60 -6.25
N GLY A 93 4.63 -8.78 -5.73
CA GLY A 93 4.45 -8.05 -4.47
C GLY A 93 3.30 -7.03 -4.53
N PRO A 94 3.32 -6.07 -5.48
CA PRO A 94 2.22 -5.12 -5.69
C PRO A 94 0.88 -5.82 -5.95
N LEU A 95 0.86 -6.90 -6.72
CA LEU A 95 -0.35 -7.70 -6.95
C LEU A 95 -0.90 -8.28 -5.64
N ALA A 96 -0.03 -8.80 -4.77
CA ALA A 96 -0.42 -9.29 -3.45
C ALA A 96 -0.95 -8.15 -2.56
N ALA A 97 -0.29 -6.98 -2.54
CA ALA A 97 -0.76 -5.81 -1.79
C ALA A 97 -2.15 -5.33 -2.27
N LEU A 98 -2.39 -5.34 -3.58
CA LEU A 98 -3.69 -5.01 -4.17
C LEU A 98 -4.77 -6.03 -3.75
N ARG A 99 -4.44 -7.33 -3.75
CA ARG A 99 -5.35 -8.38 -3.28
C ARG A 99 -5.62 -8.26 -1.78
N ALA A 100 -4.65 -7.86 -0.97
CA ALA A 100 -4.84 -7.58 0.45
C ALA A 100 -5.81 -6.40 0.65
N LEU A 101 -5.68 -5.33 -0.12
CA LEU A 101 -6.61 -4.21 -0.10
C LEU A 101 -8.04 -4.65 -0.43
N LEU A 102 -8.23 -5.42 -1.51
CA LEU A 102 -9.55 -5.92 -1.91
C LEU A 102 -10.16 -6.86 -0.86
N ALA A 103 -9.34 -7.75 -0.27
CA ALA A 103 -9.77 -8.64 0.80
C ALA A 103 -10.20 -7.85 2.05
N ASP A 104 -9.44 -6.82 2.45
CA ASP A 104 -9.82 -5.95 3.57
C ASP A 104 -11.15 -5.24 3.29
N LEU A 105 -11.32 -4.65 2.10
CA LEU A 105 -12.57 -3.99 1.69
C LEU A 105 -13.76 -4.95 1.70
N GLY A 106 -13.55 -6.20 1.26
CA GLY A 106 -14.54 -7.27 1.28
C GLY A 106 -14.80 -7.90 2.66
N GLY A 107 -14.05 -7.52 3.69
CA GLY A 107 -14.17 -8.09 5.05
C GLY A 107 -13.55 -9.48 5.22
N ASP A 108 -12.69 -9.91 4.29
CA ASP A 108 -11.97 -11.19 4.34
C ASP A 108 -10.59 -11.00 4.98
N ALA A 109 -10.57 -11.05 6.32
CA ALA A 109 -9.35 -10.85 7.10
C ALA A 109 -8.30 -11.95 6.89
N GLU A 110 -8.73 -13.20 6.66
CA GLU A 110 -7.82 -14.33 6.43
C GLU A 110 -7.06 -14.15 5.12
N SER A 111 -7.78 -13.90 4.03
CA SER A 111 -7.14 -13.62 2.73
C SER A 111 -6.27 -12.37 2.81
N ARG A 112 -6.72 -11.32 3.50
CA ARG A 112 -5.92 -10.10 3.69
C ARG A 112 -4.57 -10.43 4.32
N ASP A 113 -4.56 -11.15 5.44
CA ASP A 113 -3.34 -11.43 6.18
C ASP A 113 -2.36 -12.30 5.37
N ILE A 114 -2.87 -13.28 4.62
CA ILE A 114 -2.07 -14.09 3.68
C ILE A 114 -1.45 -13.21 2.60
N GLN A 115 -2.23 -12.32 1.99
CA GLN A 115 -1.75 -11.47 0.90
C GLN A 115 -0.75 -10.41 1.39
N LEU A 116 -0.90 -9.90 2.61
CA LEU A 116 0.09 -9.00 3.23
C LEU A 116 1.42 -9.71 3.47
N GLU A 117 1.39 -10.96 3.94
CA GLU A 117 2.60 -11.76 4.07
C GLU A 117 3.29 -11.96 2.71
N LEU A 118 2.52 -12.29 1.66
CA LEU A 118 3.05 -12.44 0.31
C LEU A 118 3.63 -11.15 -0.26
N ALA A 119 2.97 -10.01 -0.01
CA ALA A 119 3.44 -8.70 -0.45
C ALA A 119 4.77 -8.30 0.20
N ALA A 120 5.02 -8.75 1.44
CA ALA A 120 6.25 -8.44 2.17
C ALA A 120 7.39 -9.46 1.92
N ARG A 121 7.22 -10.42 1.01
CA ARG A 121 8.26 -11.39 0.63
C ARG A 121 9.11 -10.89 -0.54
N GLY A 122 10.36 -11.30 -0.55
CA GLY A 122 11.32 -10.98 -1.62
C GLY A 122 12.62 -10.41 -1.05
N GLU A 123 13.45 -9.90 -1.96
CA GLU A 123 14.60 -9.08 -1.60
C GLU A 123 14.15 -7.68 -1.15
N PRO A 124 14.98 -6.92 -0.43
CA PRO A 124 14.62 -5.57 0.02
C PRO A 124 14.07 -4.66 -1.09
N ASP A 125 14.64 -4.73 -2.29
CA ASP A 125 14.20 -3.93 -3.44
C ASP A 125 12.78 -4.30 -3.92
N ASP A 126 12.39 -5.58 -3.81
CA ASP A 126 11.03 -6.03 -4.13
C ASP A 126 10.01 -5.38 -3.20
N VAL A 127 10.31 -5.38 -1.91
CA VAL A 127 9.48 -4.77 -0.86
C VAL A 127 9.40 -3.25 -1.04
N ILE A 128 10.51 -2.58 -1.34
CA ILE A 128 10.51 -1.14 -1.65
C ILE A 128 9.58 -0.86 -2.83
N GLY A 129 9.61 -1.70 -3.87
CA GLY A 129 8.66 -1.63 -4.99
C GLY A 129 7.20 -1.70 -4.55
N VAL A 130 6.87 -2.55 -3.56
CA VAL A 130 5.52 -2.63 -2.97
C VAL A 130 5.14 -1.36 -2.24
N VAL A 131 6.04 -0.85 -1.39
CA VAL A 131 5.81 0.38 -0.62
C VAL A 131 5.57 1.56 -1.56
N ILE A 132 6.37 1.70 -2.62
CA ILE A 132 6.19 2.75 -3.63
C ILE A 132 4.80 2.66 -4.28
N HIS A 133 4.37 1.47 -4.70
CA HIS A 133 3.04 1.28 -5.29
C HIS A 133 1.93 1.71 -4.32
N GLN A 134 2.00 1.29 -3.06
CA GLN A 134 0.99 1.64 -2.07
C GLN A 134 0.96 3.14 -1.74
N LEU A 135 2.12 3.81 -1.71
CA LEU A 135 2.19 5.26 -1.53
C LEU A 135 1.54 6.00 -2.69
N VAL A 136 1.84 5.60 -3.94
CA VAL A 136 1.21 6.19 -5.12
C VAL A 136 -0.29 5.99 -5.08
N TRP A 137 -0.77 4.77 -4.81
CA TRP A 137 -2.20 4.50 -4.68
C TRP A 137 -2.84 5.33 -3.59
N LEU A 138 -2.19 5.49 -2.44
CA LEU A 138 -2.71 6.30 -1.36
C LEU A 138 -2.86 7.77 -1.77
N VAL A 139 -1.88 8.33 -2.48
CA VAL A 139 -1.93 9.70 -3.02
C VAL A 139 -3.08 9.84 -4.04
N GLU A 140 -3.22 8.89 -4.97
CA GLU A 140 -4.30 8.88 -5.98
C GLU A 140 -5.69 8.81 -5.33
N LEU A 141 -5.85 7.88 -4.39
CA LEU A 141 -7.09 7.67 -3.64
C LEU A 141 -7.43 8.86 -2.75
N SER A 142 -6.44 9.62 -2.28
CA SER A 142 -6.66 10.77 -1.39
C SER A 142 -6.84 12.09 -2.15
N GLY A 143 -6.18 12.27 -3.30
CA GLY A 143 -6.17 13.52 -4.07
C GLY A 143 -7.38 13.72 -4.98
N SER A 144 -8.12 12.65 -5.30
CA SER A 144 -9.29 12.74 -6.18
C SER A 144 -10.52 13.26 -5.44
N SER A 145 -11.07 14.40 -5.87
CA SER A 145 -12.36 14.93 -5.41
C SER A 145 -13.56 14.37 -6.17
N ALA A 146 -13.31 13.52 -7.19
CA ALA A 146 -14.37 12.92 -7.99
C ALA A 146 -15.22 11.95 -7.16
N PRO A 147 -16.52 11.79 -7.51
CA PRO A 147 -17.39 10.82 -6.84
C PRO A 147 -17.00 9.38 -7.15
N THR A 148 -16.21 9.13 -8.20
CA THR A 148 -15.68 7.81 -8.55
C THR A 148 -14.21 7.72 -8.14
N LEU A 149 -13.79 6.56 -7.64
CA LEU A 149 -12.39 6.30 -7.35
C LEU A 149 -11.56 6.29 -8.65
N PRO A 150 -10.34 6.83 -8.65
CA PRO A 150 -9.47 6.79 -9.82
C PRO A 150 -8.99 5.35 -10.10
N PRO A 151 -8.56 5.06 -11.34
CA PRO A 151 -7.72 3.88 -11.57
C PRO A 151 -6.41 4.03 -10.77
N LEU A 152 -5.85 2.90 -10.34
CA LEU A 152 -4.59 2.86 -9.61
C LEU A 152 -3.42 2.69 -10.58
N SER A 153 -2.33 3.43 -10.36
CA SER A 153 -1.14 3.29 -11.20
C SER A 153 -0.40 1.97 -10.95
N CYS A 154 0.10 1.34 -12.02
CA CYS A 154 1.08 0.27 -11.93
C CYS A 154 2.37 0.65 -12.63
N PHE A 155 3.49 0.26 -12.01
CA PHE A 155 4.82 0.41 -12.56
C PHE A 155 5.36 -0.99 -12.83
N ALA A 156 5.40 -1.38 -14.10
CA ALA A 156 6.12 -2.58 -14.49
C ALA A 156 7.63 -2.31 -14.31
N GLN A 157 8.34 -3.24 -13.68
CA GLN A 157 9.80 -3.28 -13.76
C GLN A 157 10.25 -3.87 -15.10
#